data_AF-A0A0V0TVB1-F1
#
_entry.id   AF-A0A0V0TVB1-F1
#
_cell.length_a   1.000
_cell.length_b   1.000
_cell.length_c   1.000
_cell.angle_alpha   90.00
_cell.angle_beta   90.00
_cell.angle_gamma   90.00
#
_symmetry.space_group_name_H-M   'P 1'
#
loop_
_entity.id
_entity.type
_entity.pdbx_description
1 polymer ?
#
loop_
_entity_poly.entity_id
_entity_poly.type
_entity_poly.pdbx_seq_one_letter_code
_entity_poly.pdbx_strand_id
1 'polypeptide(L)'
;MDDDIFKYAMQTYAGKETDRKNEPHGLRVVKHMVSHLNEPNKYHVYFDNFFTSHYLMKEMARRGIKATCTVRNAEDISNTHVMENVCVSME
;
A
#
# COMPACT_ATOMS: atom_id res chain seq x y z
N MET A 1 19.48 0.92 -21.33
CA MET A 1 18.54 -0.10 -20.81
C MET A 1 18.30 0.25 -19.34
N ASP A 2 17.69 1.41 -19.10
CA ASP A 2 17.29 1.90 -17.75
C ASP A 2 15.92 2.61 -17.84
N ASP A 3 15.23 2.51 -18.98
CA ASP A 3 13.95 3.18 -19.24
C ASP A 3 12.76 2.50 -18.54
N ASP A 4 12.97 1.33 -17.93
CA ASP A 4 11.92 0.56 -17.25
C ASP A 4 11.63 1.06 -15.82
N ILE A 5 12.51 1.87 -15.23
CA ILE A 5 12.34 2.40 -13.86
C ILE A 5 12.05 3.90 -13.93
N PHE A 6 10.76 4.24 -13.90
CA PHE A 6 10.29 5.63 -13.88
C PHE A 6 9.67 6.01 -12.54
N LYS A 7 10.04 7.19 -12.01
CA LYS A 7 9.43 7.75 -10.79
C LYS A 7 8.10 8.40 -11.13
N TYR A 8 7.01 7.77 -10.72
CA TYR A 8 5.67 8.25 -11.03
C TYR A 8 5.14 9.31 -10.04
N ALA A 9 5.31 9.07 -8.74
CA ALA A 9 4.89 9.98 -7.67
C ALA A 9 5.86 9.92 -6.50
N MET A 10 6.07 11.05 -5.81
CA MET A 10 6.95 11.14 -4.65
C MET A 10 6.41 12.19 -3.66
N GLN A 11 6.54 11.90 -2.37
CA GLN A 11 6.15 12.79 -1.27
C GLN A 11 7.25 12.77 -0.22
N THR A 12 7.75 13.96 0.14
CA THR A 12 8.75 14.09 1.20
C THR A 12 8.06 14.06 2.57
N TYR A 13 8.54 13.19 3.47
CA TYR A 13 8.10 13.16 4.85
C TYR A 13 8.85 14.21 5.68
N ALA A 14 8.12 15.16 6.28
CA ALA A 14 8.69 16.28 7.05
C ALA A 14 8.63 16.08 8.58
N GLY A 15 8.35 14.86 9.06
CA GLY A 15 8.36 14.51 10.48
C GLY A 15 7.08 14.86 11.24
N LYS A 16 6.72 16.14 11.34
CA LYS A 16 5.55 16.57 12.14
C LYS A 16 4.44 17.09 11.23
N GLU A 17 3.49 16.22 10.93
CA GLU A 17 2.25 16.68 10.30
C GLU A 17 1.33 17.34 11.32
N THR A 18 0.84 18.52 10.96
CA THR A 18 -0.08 19.33 11.77
C THR A 18 -1.52 18.82 11.74
N ASP A 19 -1.86 17.99 10.75
CA ASP A 19 -3.20 17.49 10.53
C ASP A 19 -3.33 16.09 11.15
N ARG A 20 -3.84 16.05 12.40
CA ARG A 20 -4.14 14.81 13.13
C ARG A 20 -5.39 14.15 12.55
N LYS A 21 -5.28 13.60 11.36
CA LYS A 21 -6.28 12.67 10.84
C LYS A 21 -6.14 11.35 11.61
N ASN A 22 -7.26 10.76 12.05
CA ASN A 22 -7.30 9.47 12.76
C ASN A 22 -6.88 8.27 11.89
N GLU A 23 -6.23 8.49 10.76
CA GLU A 23 -5.79 7.45 9.83
C GLU A 23 -4.31 7.12 10.05
N PRO A 24 -3.92 5.84 10.12
CA PRO A 24 -2.51 5.45 10.19
C PRO A 24 -1.67 6.06 9.07
N HIS A 25 -0.44 6.47 9.38
CA HIS A 25 0.43 7.17 8.43
C HIS A 25 0.69 6.35 7.15
N GLY A 26 0.99 5.05 7.30
CA GLY A 26 1.26 4.18 6.16
C GLY A 26 0.07 4.07 5.20
N LEU A 27 -1.15 3.98 5.72
CA LEU A 27 -2.38 3.95 4.94
C LEU A 27 -2.55 5.25 4.13
N ARG A 28 -2.30 6.41 4.76
CA ARG A 28 -2.41 7.71 4.09
C ARG A 28 -1.40 7.86 2.96
N VAL A 29 -0.15 7.48 3.19
CA VAL A 29 0.91 7.56 2.17
C VAL A 29 0.55 6.71 0.95
N VAL A 30 0.19 5.44 1.14
CA VAL A 30 -0.13 4.56 0.01
C VAL A 30 -1.40 5.04 -0.72
N LYS A 31 -2.44 5.48 0.00
CA LYS A 31 -3.64 6.05 -0.63
C LYS A 31 -3.32 7.27 -1.49
N HIS A 32 -2.43 8.15 -1.01
CA HIS A 32 -1.99 9.32 -1.76
C HIS A 32 -1.18 8.94 -3.00
N MET A 33 -0.25 7.97 -2.89
CA MET A 33 0.53 7.53 -4.05
C MET A 33 -0.37 6.90 -5.11
N VAL A 34 -1.25 5.99 -4.69
CA VAL A 34 -2.16 5.26 -5.57
C VAL A 34 -3.20 6.17 -6.23
N SER A 35 -3.58 7.30 -5.60
CA SER A 35 -4.52 8.25 -6.23
C SER A 35 -3.98 8.94 -7.48
N HIS A 36 -2.67 8.88 -7.73
CA HIS A 36 -2.09 9.40 -8.97
C HIS A 36 -2.29 8.44 -10.15
N LEU A 37 -2.64 7.17 -9.92
CA LEU A 37 -2.82 6.18 -10.99
C LEU A 37 -4.13 6.46 -11.75
N ASN A 38 -4.01 6.76 -13.04
CA ASN A 38 -5.17 7.05 -13.90
C ASN A 38 -6.09 5.83 -14.09
N GLU A 39 -5.54 4.62 -14.16
CA GLU A 39 -6.27 3.37 -14.39
C GLU A 39 -5.88 2.31 -13.34
N PRO A 40 -6.40 2.40 -12.10
CA PRO A 40 -5.91 1.62 -10.97
C PRO A 40 -5.95 0.10 -11.19
N ASN A 41 -6.92 -0.38 -11.97
CA ASN A 41 -7.10 -1.80 -12.28
C ASN A 41 -6.02 -2.38 -13.22
N LYS A 42 -5.21 -1.53 -13.87
CA LYS A 42 -4.10 -1.97 -14.74
C LYS A 42 -2.80 -2.21 -13.98
N TYR A 43 -2.74 -1.79 -12.72
CA TYR A 43 -1.51 -1.81 -11.94
C TYR A 43 -1.57 -2.86 -10.84
N HIS A 44 -0.42 -3.50 -10.58
CA HIS A 44 -0.19 -4.31 -9.39
C HIS A 44 0.80 -3.55 -8.50
N VAL A 45 0.35 -3.16 -7.31
CA VAL A 45 1.14 -2.37 -6.37
C VAL A 45 1.88 -3.28 -5.40
N TYR A 46 3.14 -2.98 -5.12
CA TYR A 46 3.97 -3.67 -4.15
C TYR A 46 4.37 -2.70 -3.04
N PHE A 47 4.28 -3.12 -1.78
CA PHE A 47 4.75 -2.31 -0.65
C PHE A 47 5.29 -3.16 0.50
N ASP A 48 6.23 -2.57 1.22
CA ASP A 48 6.88 -3.18 2.36
C ASP A 48 6.02 -3.12 3.64
N ASN A 49 6.41 -3.91 4.64
CA ASN A 49 5.73 -4.13 5.91
C ASN A 49 5.47 -2.86 6.71
N PHE A 50 6.23 -1.79 6.45
CA PHE A 50 6.05 -0.49 7.09
C PHE A 50 4.69 0.14 6.71
N PHE A 51 4.22 -0.12 5.49
CA PHE A 51 2.96 0.43 4.98
C PHE A 51 1.79 -0.53 5.14
N THR A 52 2.08 -1.82 5.34
CA THR A 52 1.08 -2.88 5.38
C THR A 52 0.12 -2.74 6.57
N SER A 53 -1.18 -2.86 6.27
CA SER A 53 -2.21 -3.05 7.28
C SER A 53 -3.43 -3.75 6.65
N HIS A 54 -4.19 -4.47 7.47
CA HIS A 54 -5.42 -5.12 7.03
C HIS A 54 -6.43 -4.13 6.40
N TYR A 55 -6.55 -2.91 6.94
CA TYR A 55 -7.41 -1.86 6.37
C TYR A 55 -6.94 -1.41 4.99
N LEU A 56 -5.63 -1.28 4.79
CA LEU A 56 -5.05 -0.94 3.49
C LEU A 56 -5.37 -2.01 2.44
N MET A 57 -5.21 -3.29 2.77
CA MET A 57 -5.47 -4.39 1.84
C MET A 57 -6.95 -4.44 1.40
N LYS A 58 -7.87 -4.20 2.34
CA LYS A 58 -9.31 -4.08 2.04
C LYS A 58 -9.62 -2.89 1.15
N GLU A 59 -9.00 -1.74 1.40
CA GLU A 59 -9.21 -0.53 0.60
C GLU A 59 -8.68 -0.70 -0.83
N MET A 60 -7.54 -1.39 -1.01
CA MET A 60 -7.01 -1.71 -2.34
C MET A 60 -7.96 -2.62 -3.12
N ALA A 61 -8.45 -3.69 -2.49
CA ALA A 61 -9.42 -4.58 -3.11
C ALA A 61 -10.74 -3.87 -3.46
N ARG A 62 -11.25 -2.99 -2.57
CA ARG A 62 -12.45 -2.18 -2.83
C ARG A 62 -12.28 -1.26 -4.04
N ARG A 63 -11.05 -0.82 -4.32
CA ARG A 63 -10.70 0.01 -5.47
C ARG A 63 -10.36 -0.78 -6.74
N GLY A 64 -10.41 -2.12 -6.69
CA GLY A 64 -10.03 -2.98 -7.81
C GLY A 64 -8.50 -3.04 -8.06
N ILE A 65 -7.71 -2.67 -7.06
CA ILE A 65 -6.25 -2.58 -7.16
C ILE A 65 -5.64 -3.84 -6.60
N LYS A 66 -4.86 -4.52 -7.44
CA LYS A 66 -4.07 -5.68 -7.06
C LYS A 66 -2.88 -5.22 -6.24
N ALA A 67 -2.67 -5.84 -5.09
CA ALA A 67 -1.62 -5.49 -4.16
C ALA A 67 -0.93 -6.74 -3.61
N THR A 68 0.40 -6.70 -3.58
CA THR A 68 1.23 -7.67 -2.86
C THR A 68 2.04 -6.95 -1.80
N CYS A 69 2.04 -7.50 -0.59
CA CYS A 69 2.66 -6.85 0.55
C CYS A 69 3.52 -7.79 1.39
N THR A 70 4.48 -7.24 2.12
CA THR A 70 5.13 -7.98 3.22
C THR A 70 4.48 -7.64 4.55
N VAL A 71 4.49 -8.58 5.50
CA VAL A 71 4.01 -8.37 6.88
C VAL A 71 5.14 -8.60 7.87
N ARG A 72 5.05 -7.95 9.04
CA ARG A 72 6.02 -8.17 10.13
C ARG A 72 5.78 -9.49 10.82
N ASN A 73 4.53 -9.80 11.13
CA ASN A 73 4.13 -11.09 11.68
C ASN A 73 2.95 -11.65 10.87
N ALA A 74 2.90 -12.97 10.73
CA ALA A 74 1.78 -13.64 10.07
C ALA A 74 0.42 -13.40 10.76
N GLU A 75 0.44 -13.14 12.07
CA GLU A 75 -0.77 -12.86 12.87
C GLU A 75 -1.42 -11.52 12.50
N ASP A 76 -0.63 -10.54 12.03
CA ASP A 76 -1.07 -9.19 11.66
C ASP A 76 -2.08 -9.19 10.49
N ILE A 77 -2.13 -10.31 9.75
CA ILE A 77 -2.98 -10.49 8.57
C ILE A 77 -3.80 -11.78 8.60
N SER A 78 -3.87 -12.49 9.75
CA SER A 78 -4.46 -13.84 9.89
C SER A 78 -5.89 -14.03 9.32
N ASN A 79 -6.60 -12.97 8.96
CA ASN A 79 -7.91 -12.99 8.29
C ASN A 79 -7.95 -12.39 6.86
N THR A 80 -6.81 -12.16 6.21
CA THR A 80 -6.73 -11.40 4.95
C THR A 80 -6.65 -12.35 3.74
N HIS A 81 -7.64 -13.21 3.55
CA HIS A 81 -7.93 -13.80 2.24
C HIS A 81 -8.85 -12.84 1.47
N VAL A 82 -8.30 -11.69 1.06
CA VAL A 82 -9.05 -10.70 0.30
C VAL A 82 -8.86 -11.01 -1.18
N MET A 83 -9.62 -12.00 -1.67
CA MET A 83 -9.90 -12.51 -3.05
C MET A 83 -8.90 -12.29 -4.23
N GLU A 84 -8.02 -11.30 -4.23
CA GLU A 84 -6.94 -11.08 -5.22
C GLU A 84 -5.62 -10.53 -4.62
N ASN A 85 -5.60 -10.11 -3.35
CA ASN A 85 -4.45 -9.46 -2.72
C ASN A 85 -3.70 -10.41 -1.78
N VAL A 86 -2.38 -10.46 -1.91
CA VAL A 86 -1.51 -11.43 -1.23
C VAL A 86 -0.57 -10.71 -0.28
N CYS A 87 -0.44 -11.21 0.94
CA CYS A 87 0.57 -10.72 1.88
C CYS A 87 1.45 -11.87 2.37
N VAL A 88 2.76 -11.64 2.37
CA VAL A 88 3.80 -12.65 2.63
C VAL A 88 4.63 -12.21 3.84
N SER A 89 4.95 -13.13 4.75
CA SER A 89 5.88 -12.82 5.86
C SER A 89 7.32 -12.98 5.38
N MET A 90 8.22 -12.07 5.75
CA MET A 90 9.66 -12.29 5.59
C MET A 90 10.16 -13.01 6.85
N GLU A 91 10.66 -14.23 6.70
CA GLU A 91 11.35 -14.98 7.76
C GLU A 91 12.68 -14.34 8.15
#